data_AF-A0A9N8EHU9-F1
#
_entry.id   AF-A0A9N8EHU9-F1
#
_cell.length_a   1.000
_cell.length_b   1.000
_cell.length_c   1.000
_cell.angle_alpha   90.00
_cell.angle_beta   90.00
_cell.angle_gamma   90.00
#
_symmetry.space_group_name_H-M   'P 1'
#
loop_
_entity.id
_entity.type
_entity.pdbx_description
1 polymer ?
#
loop_
_entity_poly.entity_id
_entity_poly.type
_entity_poly.pdbx_seq_one_letter_code
_entity_poly.pdbx_strand_id
1 'polypeptide(L)'
;MSGTYAHELAARAMVTLAFDLTGWGESSASTEARKRFIVDPTVKTADIQSAAKCMLGRDDVDKTKLSGFGICASSGYVTAAVVDNASLQERLLA
;
A
#
# COMPACT_ATOMS: atom_id res chain seq x y z
N MET A 1 -12.72 -2.91 6.42
CA MET A 1 -11.62 -3.41 5.56
C MET A 1 -10.81 -2.22 5.04
N SER A 2 -9.64 -2.42 4.42
CA SER A 2 -8.77 -1.34 3.91
C SER A 2 -9.53 -0.29 3.06
N GLY A 3 -10.49 -0.74 2.24
CA GLY A 3 -11.36 0.13 1.44
C GLY A 3 -12.19 1.13 2.25
N THR A 4 -12.59 0.81 3.48
CA THR A 4 -13.31 1.74 4.37
C THR A 4 -12.42 2.93 4.72
N TYR A 5 -11.18 2.68 5.13
CA TYR A 5 -10.23 3.75 5.44
C TYR A 5 -9.87 4.58 4.20
N ALA A 6 -9.66 3.91 3.06
CA ALA A 6 -9.39 4.60 1.80
C ALA A 6 -10.56 5.51 1.38
N HIS A 7 -11.80 5.07 1.59
CA HIS A 7 -12.99 5.87 1.33
C HIS A 7 -13.08 7.11 2.24
N GLU A 8 -12.89 6.93 3.54
CA GLU A 8 -12.88 8.04 4.51
C GLU A 8 -11.78 9.07 4.23
N LEU A 9 -10.60 8.60 3.82
CA LEU A 9 -9.49 9.48 3.42
C LEU A 9 -9.78 10.19 2.09
N ALA A 10 -10.43 9.51 1.14
CA ALA A 10 -10.86 10.15 -0.11
C ALA A 10 -11.89 11.27 0.13
N ALA A 11 -12.80 11.09 1.09
CA ALA A 11 -13.74 12.13 1.51
C ALA A 11 -13.05 13.39 2.09
N ARG A 12 -11.77 13.28 2.49
CA ARG A 12 -10.92 14.38 2.96
C ARG A 12 -9.99 14.93 1.86
N ALA A 13 -10.40 14.77 0.60
CA ALA A 13 -9.68 15.25 -0.59
C ALA A 13 -8.30 14.64 -0.80
N MET A 14 -8.11 13.37 -0.41
CA MET A 14 -6.89 12.59 -0.72
C MET A 14 -7.15 11.63 -1.88
N VAL A 15 -6.17 11.43 -2.77
CA VAL A 15 -6.20 10.31 -3.70
C VAL A 15 -5.71 9.06 -2.95
N THR A 16 -6.52 8.01 -2.92
CA THR A 16 -6.26 6.81 -2.11
C THR A 16 -6.30 5.53 -2.94
N LEU A 17 -5.45 4.57 -2.56
CA LEU A 17 -5.42 3.23 -3.14
C LEU A 17 -5.45 2.20 -2.01
N ALA A 18 -6.56 1.47 -1.91
CA ALA A 18 -6.60 0.21 -1.17
C ALA A 18 -6.35 -0.94 -2.14
N PHE A 19 -5.50 -1.89 -1.76
CA PHE A 19 -5.15 -3.03 -2.60
C PHE A 19 -4.98 -4.30 -1.75
N ASP A 20 -5.07 -5.45 -2.41
CA ASP A 20 -4.84 -6.75 -1.80
C ASP A 20 -3.37 -7.16 -1.96
N LEU A 21 -2.73 -7.54 -0.85
CA LEU A 21 -1.36 -8.06 -0.85
C LEU A 21 -1.27 -9.37 -1.66
N THR A 22 -0.08 -9.67 -2.19
CA THR A 22 0.19 -10.91 -2.94
C THR A 22 -0.28 -12.13 -2.14
N GLY A 23 -1.06 -13.02 -2.77
CA GLY A 23 -1.61 -14.22 -2.14
C GLY A 23 -2.82 -14.01 -1.23
N TRP A 24 -3.39 -12.80 -1.17
CA TRP A 24 -4.62 -12.46 -0.42
C TRP A 24 -5.67 -11.83 -1.35
N GLY A 25 -6.94 -11.87 -0.93
CA GLY A 25 -8.05 -11.26 -1.67
C GLY A 25 -8.09 -11.63 -3.15
N GLU A 26 -8.36 -10.66 -4.01
CA GLU A 26 -8.40 -10.86 -5.46
C GLU A 26 -7.00 -11.08 -6.07
N SER A 27 -5.96 -10.51 -5.46
CA SER A 27 -4.54 -10.75 -5.83
C SER A 27 -4.13 -12.22 -5.70
N SER A 28 -4.89 -13.03 -4.95
CA SER A 28 -4.65 -14.48 -4.85
C SER A 28 -4.91 -15.23 -6.17
N ALA A 29 -5.73 -14.68 -7.08
CA ALA A 29 -6.05 -15.31 -8.35
C ALA A 29 -4.87 -15.31 -9.34
N SER A 30 -3.99 -14.31 -9.25
CA SER A 30 -2.76 -14.21 -10.03
C SER A 30 -1.53 -14.76 -9.29
N THR A 31 -1.72 -15.33 -8.10
CA THR A 31 -0.65 -15.86 -7.27
C THR A 31 -0.61 -17.39 -7.34
N GLU A 32 0.59 -17.95 -7.51
CA GLU A 32 0.83 -19.40 -7.40
C GLU A 32 0.14 -19.99 -6.16
N ALA A 33 -0.58 -21.10 -6.31
CA ALA A 33 -1.41 -21.66 -5.25
C ALA A 33 -0.65 -21.90 -3.93
N ARG A 34 0.63 -22.31 -4.03
CA ARG A 34 1.55 -22.54 -2.90
C ARG A 34 1.99 -21.28 -2.14
N LYS A 35 1.70 -20.08 -2.68
CA LYS A 35 2.04 -18.78 -2.09
C LYS A 35 0.82 -18.06 -1.51
N ARG A 36 -0.38 -18.62 -1.63
CA ARG A 36 -1.59 -18.05 -1.03
C ARG A 36 -1.49 -18.07 0.49
N PHE A 37 -1.97 -17.00 1.13
CA PHE A 37 -1.95 -16.80 2.58
C PHE A 37 -0.56 -16.81 3.25
N ILE A 38 0.52 -16.81 2.47
CA ILE A 38 1.88 -16.70 3.00
C ILE A 38 2.16 -15.26 3.43
N VAL A 39 2.69 -15.13 4.64
CA VAL A 39 3.14 -13.87 5.23
C VAL A 39 4.65 -13.80 5.16
N ASP A 40 5.15 -13.46 3.97
CA ASP A 40 6.56 -13.15 3.73
C ASP A 40 6.74 -11.61 3.80
N PRO A 41 7.44 -11.06 4.80
CA PRO A 41 7.62 -9.61 4.96
C PRO A 41 8.28 -8.95 3.76
N THR A 42 9.25 -9.60 3.11
CA THR A 42 9.94 -9.06 1.94
C THR A 42 8.96 -8.90 0.78
N VAL A 43 8.09 -9.90 0.56
CA VAL A 43 7.02 -9.80 -0.45
C VAL A 43 6.03 -8.70 -0.09
N LYS A 44 5.60 -8.58 1.17
CA LYS A 44 4.59 -7.57 1.55
C LYS A 44 5.13 -6.14 1.41
N THR A 45 6.39 -5.92 1.74
CA THR A 45 7.07 -4.64 1.50
C THR A 45 7.17 -4.33 0.00
N ALA A 46 7.51 -5.32 -0.83
CA ALA A 46 7.57 -5.16 -2.28
C ALA A 46 6.20 -4.86 -2.93
N ASP A 47 5.11 -5.43 -2.39
CA ASP A 47 3.75 -5.12 -2.81
C ASP A 47 3.43 -3.62 -2.59
N ILE A 48 3.82 -3.07 -1.43
CA ILE A 48 3.64 -1.64 -1.12
C ILE A 48 4.45 -0.74 -2.04
N GLN A 49 5.70 -1.12 -2.34
CA GLN A 49 6.53 -0.40 -3.32
C GLN A 49 5.91 -0.43 -4.72
N SER A 50 5.28 -1.55 -5.10
CA SER A 50 4.58 -1.69 -6.39
C SER A 50 3.33 -0.82 -6.45
N ALA A 51 2.55 -0.77 -5.37
CA ALA A 51 1.42 0.14 -5.23
C ALA A 51 1.86 1.61 -5.32
N ALA A 52 2.98 1.97 -4.69
CA ALA A 52 3.55 3.32 -4.78
C ALA A 52 3.93 3.68 -6.24
N LYS A 53 4.58 2.77 -6.97
CA LYS A 53 4.88 2.96 -8.41
C LYS A 53 3.63 3.17 -9.25
N CYS A 54 2.56 2.42 -8.98
CA CYS A 54 1.27 2.61 -9.64
C CYS A 54 0.73 4.03 -9.43
N MET A 55 0.78 4.54 -8.19
CA MET A 55 0.34 5.90 -7.85
C MET A 55 1.23 6.97 -8.50
N LEU A 56 2.55 6.79 -8.52
CA LEU A 56 3.49 7.72 -9.15
C LEU A 56 3.33 7.83 -10.68
N GLY A 57 2.69 6.84 -11.31
CA GLY A 57 2.36 6.85 -12.73
C GLY A 57 1.12 7.67 -13.08
N ARG A 58 0.38 8.20 -12.09
CA ARG A 58 -0.84 8.98 -12.32
C ARG A 58 -0.55 10.48 -12.31
N ASP A 59 -1.26 11.21 -13.16
CA ASP A 59 -1.12 12.68 -13.27
C ASP A 59 -1.92 13.45 -12.20
N ASP A 60 -2.91 12.80 -11.58
CA ASP A 60 -3.73 13.38 -10.51
C ASP A 60 -3.12 13.19 -9.10
N VAL A 61 -1.90 12.65 -9.01
CA VAL A 61 -1.17 12.41 -7.75
C VAL A 61 -0.01 13.40 -7.61
N ASP A 62 0.01 14.15 -6.50
CA ASP A 62 1.18 14.94 -6.11
C ASP A 62 2.29 14.00 -5.61
N LYS A 63 3.28 13.78 -6.47
CA LYS A 63 4.41 12.85 -6.24
C LYS A 63 5.30 13.25 -5.06
N THR A 64 5.21 14.50 -4.60
CA THR A 64 5.96 14.98 -3.42
C THR A 64 5.26 14.69 -2.09
N LYS A 65 4.02 14.19 -2.13
CA LYS A 65 3.15 14.00 -0.96
C LYS A 65 2.63 12.56 -0.82
N LEU A 66 3.24 11.61 -1.52
CA LEU A 66 2.84 10.21 -1.45
C LEU A 66 3.29 9.58 -0.12
N SER A 67 2.37 8.93 0.58
CA SER A 67 2.61 8.30 1.87
C SER A 67 1.95 6.92 1.94
N GLY A 68 2.50 6.02 2.75
CA GLY A 68 1.89 4.73 3.05
C GLY A 68 1.03 4.78 4.32
N PHE A 69 -0.08 4.03 4.34
CA PHE A 69 -0.95 3.89 5.50
C PHE A 69 -1.20 2.40 5.79
N GLY A 70 -0.78 1.94 6.97
CA GLY A 70 -0.88 0.53 7.38
C GLY A 70 -1.54 0.37 8.74
N ILE A 71 -2.39 -0.66 8.88
CA ILE A 71 -3.09 -1.03 10.12
C ILE A 71 -2.71 -2.46 10.50
N CYS A 72 -2.58 -2.73 11.81
CA CYS A 72 -2.17 -4.04 12.33
C CYS A 72 -0.79 -4.44 11.74
N ALA A 73 -0.60 -5.68 11.31
CA ALA A 73 0.68 -6.17 10.78
C ALA A 73 1.22 -5.32 9.60
N SER A 74 0.31 -4.73 8.80
CA SER A 74 0.72 -3.92 7.65
C SER A 74 1.43 -2.61 8.02
N SER A 75 1.30 -2.12 9.26
CA SER A 75 2.09 -0.96 9.70
C SER A 75 3.59 -1.25 9.62
N GLY A 76 4.02 -2.45 10.02
CA GLY A 76 5.42 -2.86 9.93
C GLY A 76 5.95 -2.91 8.49
N TYR A 77 5.16 -3.46 7.57
CA TYR A 77 5.54 -3.53 6.14
C TYR A 77 5.57 -2.15 5.49
N VAL A 78 4.63 -1.26 5.84
CA VAL A 78 4.63 0.14 5.38
C VAL A 78 5.86 0.87 5.89
N THR A 79 6.19 0.74 7.18
CA THR A 79 7.40 1.36 7.73
C THR A 79 8.65 0.87 7.01
N ALA A 80 8.79 -0.44 6.77
CA ALA A 80 9.91 -0.97 6.00
C ALA A 80 9.95 -0.40 4.57
N ALA A 81 8.80 -0.31 3.89
CA ALA A 81 8.72 0.23 2.54
C ALA A 81 9.10 1.72 2.49
N VAL A 82 8.72 2.51 3.49
CA VAL A 82 9.06 3.95 3.60
C VAL A 82 10.56 4.13 3.79
N VAL A 83 11.19 3.34 4.67
CA VAL A 83 12.65 3.40 4.91
C VAL A 83 13.43 3.11 3.63
N ASP A 84 12.97 2.14 2.83
CA ASP A 84 13.66 1.70 1.61
C ASP A 84 13.28 2.52 0.35
N ASN A 85 12.36 3.49 0.45
CA ASN A 85 11.84 4.22 -0.71
C ASN A 85 11.63 5.71 -0.43
N ALA A 86 12.53 6.54 -0.94
CA ALA A 86 12.51 8.00 -0.77
C ALA A 86 11.27 8.71 -1.38
N SER A 87 10.49 8.03 -2.24
CA SER A 87 9.24 8.59 -2.77
C SER A 87 8.06 8.47 -1.79
N LEU A 88 8.19 7.67 -0.73
CA LEU A 88 7.20 7.55 0.32
C LEU A 88 7.60 8.41 1.52
N GLN A 89 6.71 9.31 1.93
CA GLN A 89 6.94 10.19 3.07
C GLN A 89 6.17 9.74 4.30
N GLU A 90 6.78 9.91 5.48
CA GLU A 90 6.06 9.86 6.75
C GLU A 90 5.15 11.07 6.87
N ARG A 91 3.89 10.86 7.22
CA ARG A 91 2.94 11.96 7.39
C ARG A 91 1.89 11.62 8.42
N LEU A 92 1.68 12.54 9.37
CA LEU A 92 0.56 12.49 10.29
C LEU A 92 -0.70 12.97 9.58
N LEU A 93 -1.76 12.17 9.66
CA LEU A 93 -3.09 12.55 9.20
C LEU A 93 -3.70 13.46 10.27
N ALA A 94 -3.65 14.78 10.03
CA ALA A 94 -4.31 15.79 10.85
C ALA A 94 -5.80 15.93 10.48
#